data_AF-A0A7W8IQH2-F1
#
_entry.id   AF-A0A7W8IQH2-F1
#
_cell.length_a   1.000
_cell.length_b   1.000
_cell.length_c   1.000
_cell.angle_alpha   90.00
_cell.angle_beta   90.00
_cell.angle_gamma   90.00
#
_symmetry.space_group_name_H-M   'P 1'
#
loop_
_entity.id
_entity.type
_entity.pdbx_description
1 polymer ?
#
loop_
_entity_poly.entity_id
_entity_poly.type
_entity_poly.pdbx_seq_one_letter_code
_entity_poly.pdbx_strand_id
1 'polypeptide(L)'
;MKLEKLTTSRKKNKQKLNWIRLAERGRIPHGKHVKYTNPRIIFDGLHWYLTIGVEEVEGKQDASTEGIGVDLGVKSLATVSNGMTFHNINKTPKVKKLEKSIKRLQRKLSRKYEMNKVQIKGGEVRYRKTKNIKKLEFLVLKKRRRLKNICFNHTHHITATLVKAKPKYVVIEHLNTSGMLKNKKLSKAIQEQTFHEFKRQMTYKCAWHGIQLIIADRFYPSSKRCSRCGHVKEKFSLSERMYHCEACGMEMDRDLNASINLKNYAQSMG
;
A
#
# COMPACT_ATOMS: atom_id res chain seq x y z
N MET A 1 8.13 -16.06 2.55
CA MET A 1 8.33 -17.46 2.11
C MET A 1 9.16 -17.50 0.83
N LYS A 2 10.28 -18.22 0.81
CA LYS A 2 11.02 -18.51 -0.40
C LYS A 2 11.36 -20.00 -0.37
N LEU A 3 10.79 -20.73 -1.30
CA LEU A 3 11.06 -22.14 -1.49
C LEU A 3 12.38 -22.25 -2.27
N GLU A 4 13.44 -22.79 -1.64
CA GLU A 4 14.78 -22.78 -2.23
C GLU A 4 14.98 -23.85 -3.31
N LYS A 5 14.29 -25.00 -3.20
CA LYS A 5 14.19 -26.00 -4.27
C LYS A 5 13.12 -27.04 -3.97
N LEU A 6 12.24 -27.30 -4.94
CA LEU A 6 11.54 -28.59 -5.04
C LEU A 6 12.43 -29.48 -5.92
N THR A 7 12.71 -30.69 -5.45
CA THR A 7 13.47 -31.67 -6.22
C THR A 7 12.79 -31.94 -7.56
N THR A 8 13.50 -31.72 -8.67
CA THR A 8 12.98 -32.03 -10.02
C THR A 8 13.19 -33.50 -10.39
N SER A 9 13.67 -34.32 -9.46
CA SER A 9 13.98 -35.72 -9.70
C SER A 9 12.70 -36.57 -9.79
N ARG A 10 12.64 -37.45 -10.80
CA ARG A 10 11.57 -38.45 -10.95
C ARG A 10 11.82 -39.74 -10.17
N LYS A 11 12.96 -39.87 -9.48
CA LYS A 11 13.30 -41.06 -8.70
C LYS A 11 12.49 -41.07 -7.40
N LYS A 12 11.72 -42.14 -7.16
CA LYS A 12 10.76 -42.32 -6.04
C LYS A 12 11.36 -41.99 -4.66
N ASN A 13 12.59 -42.43 -4.42
CA ASN A 13 13.37 -42.18 -3.20
C ASN A 13 13.84 -40.72 -3.01
N LYS A 14 13.89 -39.92 -4.08
CA LYS A 14 14.20 -38.49 -4.04
C LYS A 14 12.95 -37.60 -4.01
N GLN A 15 11.76 -38.18 -4.08
CA GLN A 15 10.46 -37.50 -3.95
C GLN A 15 9.88 -37.61 -2.53
N LYS A 16 10.73 -37.75 -1.51
CA LYS A 16 10.27 -37.71 -0.12
C LYS A 16 9.94 -36.28 0.30
N LEU A 17 8.84 -36.12 1.03
CA LEU A 17 8.52 -34.86 1.72
C LEU A 17 9.62 -34.60 2.74
N ASN A 18 10.45 -33.60 2.46
CA ASN A 18 11.53 -33.18 3.36
C ASN A 18 11.06 -31.99 4.20
N TRP A 19 11.53 -31.93 5.45
CA TRP A 19 11.36 -30.76 6.30
C TRP A 19 12.00 -29.53 5.64
N ILE A 20 11.23 -28.44 5.55
CA ILE A 20 11.71 -27.16 5.04
C ILE A 20 12.10 -26.30 6.23
N ARG A 21 13.37 -25.88 6.28
CA ARG A 21 13.84 -24.96 7.32
C ARG A 21 13.36 -23.54 7.01
N LEU A 22 12.68 -22.91 7.96
CA LEU A 22 12.27 -21.51 7.86
C LEU A 22 13.46 -20.59 8.13
N ALA A 23 13.59 -19.52 7.34
CA ALA A 23 14.62 -18.50 7.55
C ALA A 23 14.38 -17.70 8.84
N GLU A 24 13.11 -17.43 9.16
CA GLU A 24 12.69 -16.72 10.37
C GLU A 24 12.30 -17.76 11.42
N ARG A 25 13.05 -17.80 12.54
CA ARG A 25 12.77 -18.71 13.65
C ARG A 25 11.62 -18.16 14.50
N GLY A 26 10.70 -19.02 14.90
CA GLY A 26 9.62 -18.68 15.84
C GLY A 26 8.48 -17.82 15.31
N ARG A 27 8.51 -17.39 14.03
CA ARG A 27 7.45 -16.53 13.47
C ARG A 27 6.15 -17.26 13.18
N ILE A 28 6.24 -18.49 12.68
CA ILE A 28 5.05 -19.33 12.47
C ILE A 28 4.87 -20.13 13.75
N PRO A 29 3.76 -19.94 14.49
CA PRO A 29 3.50 -20.72 15.68
C PRO A 29 3.40 -22.19 15.28
N HIS A 30 3.95 -23.06 16.11
CA HIS A 30 3.99 -24.51 15.90
C HIS A 30 3.73 -25.22 17.22
N GLY A 31 3.03 -26.35 17.17
CA GLY A 31 2.64 -27.10 18.37
C GLY A 31 1.31 -27.82 18.18
N LYS A 32 0.96 -28.70 19.14
CA LYS A 32 -0.27 -29.52 19.07
C LYS A 32 -1.57 -28.69 19.03
N HIS A 33 -1.54 -27.44 19.51
CA HIS A 33 -2.71 -26.57 19.61
C HIS A 33 -2.83 -25.55 18.46
N VAL A 34 -1.91 -25.57 17.48
CA VAL A 34 -1.94 -24.63 16.35
C VAL A 34 -2.69 -25.25 15.19
N LYS A 35 -3.84 -24.68 14.85
CA LYS A 35 -4.63 -25.08 13.68
C LYS A 35 -4.21 -24.27 12.46
N TYR A 36 -3.72 -24.98 11.44
CA TYR A 36 -3.42 -24.38 10.13
C TYR A 36 -4.61 -24.52 9.19
N THR A 37 -4.97 -23.46 8.48
CA THR A 37 -6.13 -23.43 7.57
C THR A 37 -5.75 -22.89 6.19
N ASN A 38 -6.55 -23.23 5.17
CA ASN A 38 -6.47 -22.66 3.81
C ASN A 38 -5.03 -22.61 3.19
N PRO A 39 -4.29 -23.73 3.12
CA PRO A 39 -2.98 -23.75 2.47
C PRO A 39 -3.13 -23.48 0.97
N ARG A 40 -2.38 -22.50 0.44
CA ARG A 40 -2.35 -22.20 -1.01
C ARG A 40 -0.92 -22.04 -1.50
N ILE A 41 -0.64 -22.59 -2.67
CA ILE A 41 0.65 -22.43 -3.35
C ILE A 41 0.45 -21.55 -4.58
N ILE A 42 1.24 -20.49 -4.69
CA ILE A 42 1.15 -19.51 -5.78
C ILE A 42 2.55 -19.28 -6.35
N PHE A 43 2.66 -19.22 -7.68
CA PHE A 43 3.86 -18.77 -8.38
C PHE A 43 3.59 -17.42 -9.04
N ASP A 44 4.41 -16.40 -8.73
CA ASP A 44 4.23 -15.04 -9.27
C ASP A 44 5.10 -14.72 -10.50
N GLY A 45 5.68 -15.75 -11.12
CA GLY A 45 6.64 -15.59 -12.21
C GLY A 45 8.09 -15.43 -11.75
N LEU A 46 8.35 -15.21 -10.45
CA LEU A 46 9.69 -15.08 -9.88
C LEU A 46 9.94 -16.06 -8.74
N HIS A 47 8.98 -16.21 -7.83
CA HIS A 47 9.10 -17.03 -6.63
C HIS A 47 7.83 -17.83 -6.38
N TRP A 48 8.01 -18.98 -5.75
CA TRP A 48 6.92 -19.78 -5.19
C TRP A 48 6.63 -19.31 -3.77
N TYR A 49 5.34 -19.18 -3.45
CA TYR A 49 4.82 -18.87 -2.13
C TYR A 49 3.89 -20.00 -1.71
N LEU A 50 3.96 -20.37 -0.44
CA LEU A 50 2.90 -21.08 0.25
C LEU A 50 2.34 -20.11 1.30
N THR A 51 1.02 -19.99 1.33
CA THR A 51 0.29 -19.22 2.33
C THR A 51 -0.52 -20.19 3.16
N ILE A 52 -0.49 -20.02 4.46
CA ILE A 52 -1.26 -20.79 5.43
C ILE A 52 -1.93 -19.78 6.36
N GLY A 53 -3.20 -20.03 6.66
CA GLY A 53 -3.92 -19.36 7.74
C GLY A 53 -3.55 -20.00 9.07
N VAL A 54 -3.45 -19.17 10.11
CA VAL A 54 -3.20 -19.57 11.47
C VAL A 54 -4.14 -18.75 12.35
N GLU A 55 -4.81 -19.39 13.28
CA GLU A 55 -5.57 -18.70 14.32
C GLU A 55 -4.60 -18.24 15.43
N GLU A 56 -4.65 -16.96 15.76
CA GLU A 56 -3.83 -16.34 16.79
C GLU A 56 -4.74 -15.47 17.66
N VAL A 57 -4.54 -15.51 18.98
CA VAL A 57 -5.36 -14.76 19.92
C VAL A 57 -4.96 -13.29 19.83
N GLU A 58 -5.93 -12.41 19.59
CA GLU A 58 -5.70 -10.96 19.55
C GLU A 58 -5.32 -10.46 20.95
N GLY A 59 -4.13 -9.85 21.05
CA GLY A 59 -3.69 -9.22 22.29
C GLY A 59 -4.39 -7.89 22.50
N LYS A 60 -5.23 -7.78 23.53
CA LYS A 60 -5.74 -6.49 23.99
C LYS A 60 -4.57 -5.66 24.55
N GLN A 61 -4.47 -4.41 24.13
CA GLN A 61 -3.46 -3.47 24.64
C GLN A 61 -4.15 -2.27 25.28
N ASP A 62 -3.51 -1.70 26.29
CA ASP A 62 -3.95 -0.44 26.89
C ASP A 62 -3.86 0.68 25.84
N ALA A 63 -4.99 1.32 25.57
CA ALA A 63 -5.08 2.44 24.65
C ALA A 63 -4.66 3.75 25.32
N SER A 64 -4.10 4.68 24.54
CA SER A 64 -3.91 6.06 24.99
C SER A 64 -5.26 6.77 25.14
N THR A 65 -5.23 7.94 25.77
CA THR A 65 -6.42 8.79 25.95
C THR A 65 -6.82 9.54 24.67
N GLU A 66 -5.89 9.75 23.74
CA GLU A 66 -6.12 10.57 22.55
C GLU A 66 -6.25 9.74 21.26
N GLY A 67 -7.19 10.16 20.40
CA GLY A 67 -7.27 9.65 19.03
C GLY A 67 -6.35 10.39 18.06
N ILE A 68 -6.17 9.84 16.86
CA ILE A 68 -5.41 10.48 15.78
C ILE A 68 -6.24 10.57 14.51
N GLY A 69 -6.12 11.69 13.79
CA GLY A 69 -6.63 11.84 12.44
C GLY A 69 -5.50 11.76 11.42
N VAL A 70 -5.74 11.10 10.29
CA VAL A 70 -4.74 10.88 9.24
C VAL A 70 -5.31 11.33 7.90
N ASP A 71 -4.77 12.42 7.36
CA ASP A 71 -5.06 12.95 6.04
C ASP A 71 -4.13 12.32 5.01
N LEU A 72 -4.66 11.75 3.91
CA LEU A 72 -3.87 11.06 2.89
C LEU A 72 -3.70 11.92 1.64
N GLY A 73 -2.48 12.00 1.14
CA GLY A 73 -2.14 12.97 0.10
C GLY A 73 -1.33 12.39 -1.05
N VAL A 74 -1.23 13.17 -2.13
CA VAL A 74 -0.28 12.92 -3.24
C VAL A 74 1.04 13.67 -3.01
N LYS A 75 1.03 14.77 -2.24
CA LYS A 75 2.23 15.58 -1.94
C LYS A 75 3.10 14.86 -0.91
N SER A 76 2.59 14.73 0.32
CA SER A 76 2.94 13.76 1.36
C SER A 76 1.99 12.57 1.23
N LEU A 77 2.40 11.38 1.65
CA LEU A 77 1.52 10.21 1.67
C LEU A 77 0.49 10.33 2.80
N ALA A 78 0.91 10.79 3.97
CA ALA A 78 0.05 10.97 5.13
C ALA A 78 0.49 12.17 5.99
N THR A 79 -0.45 12.94 6.50
CA THR A 79 -0.26 13.97 7.52
C THR A 79 -1.13 13.64 8.73
N VAL A 80 -0.56 13.67 9.93
CA VAL A 80 -1.21 13.21 11.16
C VAL A 80 -1.51 14.39 12.07
N SER A 81 -2.61 14.32 12.81
CA SER A 81 -3.07 15.38 13.72
C SER A 81 -2.08 15.77 14.82
N ASN A 82 -1.08 14.95 15.09
CA ASN A 82 0.01 15.23 16.04
C ASN A 82 1.21 15.97 15.39
N GLY A 83 1.08 16.43 14.15
CA GLY A 83 2.12 17.14 13.41
C GLY A 83 3.05 16.25 12.59
N MET A 84 3.00 14.92 12.75
CA MET A 84 3.83 14.01 11.95
C MET A 84 3.42 14.03 10.49
N THR A 85 4.41 14.15 9.58
CA THR A 85 4.18 14.10 8.14
C THR A 85 5.04 13.01 7.50
N PHE A 86 4.41 12.12 6.74
CA PHE A 86 5.08 11.06 6.00
C PHE A 86 5.17 11.42 4.52
N HIS A 87 6.39 11.64 4.04
CA HIS A 87 6.61 12.04 2.66
C HIS A 87 6.30 10.92 1.65
N ASN A 88 6.04 11.34 0.41
CA ASN A 88 5.78 10.45 -0.71
C ASN A 88 7.08 9.78 -1.21
N ILE A 89 7.22 8.48 -0.96
CA ILE A 89 8.42 7.70 -1.32
C ILE A 89 8.69 7.66 -2.84
N ASN A 90 7.66 7.84 -3.67
CA ASN A 90 7.80 7.79 -5.13
C ASN A 90 8.61 8.98 -5.67
N LYS A 91 8.74 10.06 -4.88
CA LYS A 91 9.56 11.21 -5.24
C LYS A 91 11.07 10.99 -5.00
N THR A 92 11.45 9.93 -4.28
CA THR A 92 12.86 9.65 -3.94
C THR A 92 13.70 9.32 -5.18
N PRO A 93 15.00 9.68 -5.20
CA PRO A 93 15.89 9.36 -6.32
C PRO A 93 15.97 7.86 -6.62
N LYS A 94 15.91 7.01 -5.58
CA LYS A 94 15.93 5.55 -5.69
C LYS A 94 14.73 5.03 -6.48
N VAL A 95 13.52 5.48 -6.15
CA VAL A 95 12.30 5.07 -6.86
C VAL A 95 12.29 5.62 -8.30
N LYS A 96 12.60 6.91 -8.49
CA LYS A 96 12.69 7.52 -9.82
C LYS A 96 13.69 6.81 -10.74
N LYS A 97 14.87 6.43 -10.23
CA LYS A 97 15.86 5.64 -11.00
C LYS A 97 15.30 4.26 -11.39
N LEU A 98 14.58 3.61 -10.48
CA LEU A 98 13.98 2.31 -10.73
C LEU A 98 12.86 2.38 -11.78
N GLU A 99 11.99 3.38 -11.72
CA GLU A 99 10.95 3.62 -12.73
C GLU A 99 11.54 3.89 -14.11
N LYS A 100 12.56 4.75 -14.20
CA LYS A 100 13.29 4.99 -15.46
C LYS A 100 13.87 3.70 -16.03
N SER A 101 14.43 2.84 -15.18
CA SER A 101 14.94 1.52 -15.59
C SER A 101 13.83 0.60 -16.10
N ILE A 102 12.69 0.53 -15.41
CA ILE A 102 11.51 -0.25 -15.85
C ILE A 102 11.04 0.25 -17.22
N LYS A 103 10.89 1.56 -17.41
CA LYS A 103 10.46 2.17 -18.69
C LYS A 103 11.40 1.82 -19.83
N ARG A 104 12.72 1.86 -19.60
CA ARG A 104 13.73 1.46 -20.61
C ARG A 104 13.61 -0.02 -20.98
N LEU A 105 13.45 -0.90 -19.99
CA LEU A 105 13.27 -2.34 -20.21
C LEU A 105 11.98 -2.65 -20.97
N GLN A 106 10.87 -2.00 -20.60
CA GLN A 106 9.59 -2.14 -21.31
C GLN A 106 9.67 -1.68 -22.77
N ARG A 107 10.34 -0.55 -23.05
CA ARG A 107 10.57 -0.10 -24.43
C ARG A 107 11.40 -1.10 -25.24
N LYS A 108 12.46 -1.66 -24.64
CA LYS A 108 13.27 -2.71 -25.27
C LYS A 108 12.45 -3.97 -25.54
N LEU A 109 11.63 -4.39 -24.58
CA LEU A 109 10.73 -5.54 -24.70
C LEU A 109 9.70 -5.32 -25.81
N SER A 110 9.05 -4.15 -25.84
CA SER A 110 8.10 -3.76 -26.89
C SER A 110 8.71 -3.86 -28.28
N ARG A 111 9.89 -3.26 -28.49
CA ARG A 111 10.61 -3.35 -29.78
C ARG A 111 10.94 -4.79 -30.16
N LYS A 112 11.27 -5.65 -29.18
CA LYS A 112 11.54 -7.07 -29.46
C LYS A 112 10.26 -7.83 -29.83
N TYR A 113 9.11 -7.52 -29.26
CA TYR A 113 7.84 -8.09 -29.73
C TYR A 113 7.54 -7.67 -31.17
N GLU A 114 7.68 -6.38 -31.47
CA GLU A 114 7.48 -5.84 -32.82
C GLU A 114 8.38 -6.53 -33.86
N MET A 115 9.69 -6.62 -33.60
CA MET A 115 10.64 -7.30 -34.49
C MET A 115 10.40 -8.81 -34.68
N ASN A 116 9.65 -9.44 -33.76
CA ASN A 116 9.38 -10.88 -33.82
C ASN A 116 7.93 -11.17 -34.23
N LYS A 117 7.23 -10.19 -34.80
CA LYS A 117 5.94 -10.40 -35.46
C LYS A 117 6.14 -11.31 -36.68
N VAL A 118 5.24 -12.26 -36.82
CA VAL A 118 5.17 -13.22 -37.92
C VAL A 118 3.74 -13.18 -38.44
N GLN A 119 3.60 -12.96 -39.75
CA GLN A 119 2.32 -13.10 -40.43
C GLN A 119 2.08 -14.57 -40.75
N ILE A 120 0.90 -15.07 -40.42
CA ILE A 120 0.46 -16.42 -40.72
C ILE A 120 -0.47 -16.36 -41.94
N LYS A 121 -0.50 -17.44 -42.74
CA LYS A 121 -1.50 -17.60 -43.81
C LYS A 121 -2.90 -17.38 -43.21
N GLY A 122 -3.66 -16.45 -43.80
CA GLY A 122 -4.97 -16.00 -43.29
C GLY A 122 -4.97 -14.64 -42.59
N GLY A 123 -3.83 -13.92 -42.54
CA GLY A 123 -3.78 -12.52 -42.06
C GLY A 123 -3.60 -12.35 -40.55
N GLU A 124 -3.61 -13.44 -39.77
CA GLU A 124 -3.30 -13.38 -38.34
C GLU A 124 -1.85 -12.97 -38.09
N VAL A 125 -1.65 -11.96 -37.24
CA VAL A 125 -0.33 -11.55 -36.75
C VAL A 125 -0.08 -12.22 -35.41
N ARG A 126 0.94 -13.09 -35.34
CA ARG A 126 1.46 -13.63 -34.07
C ARG A 126 2.87 -13.14 -33.81
N TYR A 127 3.36 -13.31 -32.59
CA TYR A 127 4.76 -13.04 -32.28
C TYR A 127 5.47 -14.31 -31.86
N ARG A 128 6.71 -14.50 -32.32
CA ARG A 128 7.55 -15.63 -31.90
C ARG A 128 8.20 -15.31 -30.55
N LYS A 129 7.81 -16.05 -29.50
CA LYS A 129 8.35 -15.84 -28.15
C LYS A 129 9.76 -16.44 -27.99
N THR A 130 10.78 -15.63 -28.24
CA THR A 130 12.20 -16.04 -28.12
C THR A 130 12.69 -16.13 -26.67
N LYS A 131 13.81 -16.83 -26.44
CA LYS A 131 14.48 -16.88 -25.11
C LYS A 131 14.84 -15.47 -24.62
N ASN A 132 15.21 -14.56 -25.52
CA ASN A 132 15.55 -13.18 -25.18
C ASN A 132 14.34 -12.36 -24.70
N ILE A 133 13.16 -12.58 -25.30
CA ILE A 133 11.90 -11.98 -24.83
C ILE A 133 11.58 -12.48 -23.41
N LYS A 134 11.65 -13.79 -23.17
CA LYS A 134 11.44 -14.39 -21.83
C LYS A 134 12.39 -13.80 -20.78
N LYS A 135 13.68 -13.64 -21.11
CA LYS A 135 14.67 -12.98 -20.23
C LYS A 135 14.28 -11.54 -19.91
N LEU A 136 13.82 -10.77 -20.90
CA LEU A 136 13.41 -9.38 -20.70
C LEU A 136 12.12 -9.27 -19.86
N GLU A 137 11.12 -10.12 -20.10
CA GLU A 137 9.91 -10.20 -19.26
C GLU A 137 10.29 -10.45 -17.79
N PHE A 138 11.16 -11.43 -17.54
CA PHE A 138 11.65 -11.75 -16.21
C PHE A 138 12.34 -10.55 -15.54
N LEU A 139 13.19 -9.81 -16.27
CA LEU A 139 13.85 -8.60 -15.76
C LEU A 139 12.85 -7.49 -15.43
N VAL A 140 11.84 -7.28 -16.29
CA VAL A 140 10.76 -6.31 -16.05
C VAL A 140 9.99 -6.68 -14.78
N LEU A 141 9.60 -7.95 -14.64
CA LEU A 141 8.90 -8.47 -13.45
C LEU A 141 9.75 -8.26 -12.19
N LYS A 142 11.04 -8.62 -12.22
CA LYS A 142 11.96 -8.46 -11.08
C LYS A 142 12.06 -7.00 -10.62
N LYS A 143 12.16 -6.06 -11.56
CA LYS A 143 12.24 -4.62 -11.24
C LYS A 143 10.92 -4.06 -10.74
N ARG A 144 9.79 -4.43 -11.35
CA ARG A 144 8.44 -4.05 -10.89
C ARG A 144 8.16 -4.55 -9.48
N ARG A 145 8.52 -5.81 -9.18
CA ARG A 145 8.39 -6.37 -7.83
C ARG A 145 9.24 -5.60 -6.82
N ARG A 146 10.48 -5.24 -7.17
CA ARG A 146 11.32 -4.40 -6.30
C ARG A 146 10.66 -3.05 -6.01
N LEU A 147 10.06 -2.40 -7.02
CA LEU A 147 9.33 -1.15 -6.83
C LEU A 147 8.14 -1.33 -5.89
N LYS A 148 7.29 -2.33 -6.16
CA LYS A 148 6.13 -2.68 -5.33
C LYS A 148 6.54 -2.93 -3.87
N ASN A 149 7.61 -3.69 -3.64
CA ASN A 149 8.11 -3.97 -2.30
C ASN A 149 8.58 -2.71 -1.57
N ILE A 150 9.21 -1.76 -2.26
CA ILE A 150 9.63 -0.48 -1.66
C ILE A 150 8.40 0.32 -1.22
N CYS A 151 7.39 0.46 -2.09
CA CYS A 151 6.15 1.17 -1.76
C CYS A 151 5.40 0.49 -0.62
N PHE A 152 5.27 -0.84 -0.65
CA PHE A 152 4.56 -1.61 0.38
C PHE A 152 5.27 -1.55 1.72
N ASN A 153 6.61 -1.62 1.74
CA ASN A 153 7.38 -1.48 2.96
C ASN A 153 7.22 -0.08 3.58
N HIS A 154 7.14 0.97 2.75
CA HIS A 154 6.90 2.34 3.21
C HIS A 154 5.54 2.47 3.90
N THR A 155 4.47 2.04 3.23
CA THR A 155 3.11 2.02 3.79
C THR A 155 3.06 1.18 5.07
N HIS A 156 3.73 0.03 5.08
CA HIS A 156 3.74 -0.86 6.24
C HIS A 156 4.47 -0.25 7.44
N HIS A 157 5.58 0.46 7.19
CA HIS A 157 6.29 1.20 8.24
C HIS A 157 5.40 2.28 8.84
N ILE A 158 4.76 3.11 8.01
CA ILE A 158 3.88 4.19 8.47
C ILE A 158 2.73 3.64 9.31
N THR A 159 1.98 2.67 8.79
CA THR A 159 0.85 2.08 9.50
C THR A 159 1.27 1.39 10.79
N ALA A 160 2.46 0.77 10.83
CA ALA A 160 3.03 0.24 12.07
C ALA A 160 3.37 1.35 13.06
N THR A 161 3.98 2.45 12.62
CA THR A 161 4.29 3.60 13.49
C THR A 161 3.03 4.19 14.12
N LEU A 162 1.95 4.35 13.35
CA LEU A 162 0.69 4.92 13.83
C LEU A 162 0.02 4.02 14.87
N VAL A 163 -0.03 2.71 14.62
CA VAL A 163 -0.66 1.74 15.54
C VAL A 163 0.20 1.53 16.80
N LYS A 164 1.53 1.55 16.67
CA LYS A 164 2.45 1.46 17.82
C LYS A 164 2.35 2.64 18.78
N ALA A 165 1.85 3.79 18.33
CA ALA A 165 1.56 4.94 19.20
C ALA A 165 0.33 4.70 20.10
N LYS A 166 -0.38 3.58 19.92
CA LYS A 166 -1.54 3.15 20.71
C LYS A 166 -2.64 4.22 20.85
N PRO A 167 -3.08 4.88 19.77
CA PRO A 167 -4.17 5.85 19.86
C PRO A 167 -5.48 5.20 20.31
N LYS A 168 -6.33 5.96 21.01
CA LYS A 168 -7.70 5.51 21.37
C LYS A 168 -8.50 5.07 20.14
N TYR A 169 -8.37 5.85 19.07
CA TYR A 169 -8.98 5.59 17.77
C TYR A 169 -8.14 6.24 16.67
N VAL A 170 -8.30 5.75 15.44
CA VAL A 170 -7.72 6.35 14.24
C VAL A 170 -8.85 6.75 13.31
N VAL A 171 -8.85 7.99 12.84
CA VAL A 171 -9.75 8.46 11.78
C VAL A 171 -8.98 8.63 10.48
N ILE A 172 -9.44 7.98 9.42
CA ILE A 172 -8.96 8.17 8.05
C ILE A 172 -10.11 8.68 7.16
N GLU A 173 -9.78 9.43 6.14
CA GLU A 173 -10.77 9.87 5.14
C GLU A 173 -11.27 8.73 4.23
N HIS A 174 -12.52 8.83 3.78
CA HIS A 174 -13.03 7.99 2.70
C HIS A 174 -12.56 8.50 1.32
N LEU A 175 -11.39 8.03 0.87
CA LEU A 175 -10.91 8.29 -0.48
C LEU A 175 -11.65 7.47 -1.54
N ASN A 176 -12.42 8.12 -2.42
CA ASN A 176 -12.96 7.50 -3.63
C ASN A 176 -11.86 7.29 -4.69
N THR A 177 -10.98 6.33 -4.43
CA THR A 177 -9.82 6.04 -5.29
C THR A 177 -10.23 5.77 -6.74
N SER A 178 -11.30 5.00 -6.98
CA SER A 178 -11.79 4.71 -8.34
C SER A 178 -12.24 5.99 -9.07
N GLY A 179 -12.92 6.91 -8.38
CA GLY A 179 -13.26 8.23 -8.90
C GLY A 179 -12.03 9.08 -9.20
N MET A 180 -11.06 9.12 -8.28
CA MET A 180 -9.82 9.89 -8.45
C MET A 180 -8.97 9.39 -9.63
N LEU A 181 -9.02 8.09 -9.91
CA LEU A 181 -8.33 7.48 -11.07
C LEU A 181 -8.89 7.95 -12.41
N LYS A 182 -10.13 8.45 -12.48
CA LYS A 182 -10.70 9.04 -13.71
C LYS A 182 -9.98 10.34 -14.11
N ASN A 183 -9.32 11.02 -13.17
CA ASN A 183 -8.52 12.21 -13.48
C ASN A 183 -7.23 11.82 -14.20
N LYS A 184 -7.19 11.99 -15.52
CA LYS A 184 -6.04 11.62 -16.37
C LYS A 184 -4.72 12.29 -15.94
N LYS A 185 -4.75 13.50 -15.35
CA LYS A 185 -3.54 14.24 -14.93
C LYS A 185 -2.94 13.68 -13.63
N LEU A 186 -3.77 13.25 -12.68
CA LEU A 186 -3.33 12.78 -11.35
C LEU A 186 -3.36 11.26 -11.18
N SER A 187 -4.03 10.54 -12.08
CA SER A 187 -4.26 9.08 -11.99
C SER A 187 -2.98 8.30 -11.70
N LYS A 188 -1.87 8.61 -12.37
CA LYS A 188 -0.57 7.96 -12.14
C LYS A 188 -0.09 8.17 -10.71
N ALA A 189 -0.08 9.42 -10.24
CA ALA A 189 0.42 9.75 -8.91
C ALA A 189 -0.43 9.15 -7.80
N ILE A 190 -1.75 9.06 -8.01
CA ILE A 190 -2.71 8.40 -7.10
C ILE A 190 -2.46 6.89 -7.04
N GLN A 191 -2.26 6.22 -8.18
CA GLN A 191 -1.94 4.78 -8.21
C GLN A 191 -0.65 4.49 -7.44
N GLU A 192 0.35 5.35 -7.59
CA GLU A 192 1.64 5.23 -6.92
C GLU A 192 1.55 5.39 -5.41
N GLN A 193 0.56 6.13 -4.87
CA GLN A 193 0.37 6.25 -3.41
C GLN A 193 -0.22 5.01 -2.75
N THR A 194 -0.89 4.14 -3.51
CA THR A 194 -1.46 2.89 -2.98
C THR A 194 -2.41 3.10 -1.78
N PHE A 195 -3.25 4.14 -1.80
CA PHE A 195 -4.17 4.48 -0.69
C PHE A 195 -5.03 3.30 -0.21
N HIS A 196 -5.49 2.45 -1.13
CA HIS A 196 -6.24 1.25 -0.76
C HIS A 196 -5.41 0.29 0.12
N GLU A 197 -4.12 0.12 -0.19
CA GLU A 197 -3.22 -0.71 0.61
C GLU A 197 -2.97 -0.07 1.97
N PHE A 198 -2.86 1.25 2.07
CA PHE A 198 -2.77 1.97 3.35
C PHE A 198 -4.00 1.67 4.22
N LYS A 199 -5.21 1.86 3.67
CA LYS A 199 -6.47 1.55 4.35
C LYS A 199 -6.51 0.10 4.80
N ARG A 200 -6.24 -0.85 3.90
CA ARG A 200 -6.20 -2.29 4.20
C ARG A 200 -5.25 -2.60 5.34
N GLN A 201 -4.08 -1.98 5.36
CA GLN A 201 -3.08 -2.16 6.42
C GLN A 201 -3.52 -1.59 7.75
N MET A 202 -4.09 -0.38 7.77
CA MET A 202 -4.67 0.19 8.99
C MET A 202 -5.81 -0.69 9.52
N THR A 203 -6.70 -1.21 8.66
CA THR A 203 -7.81 -2.06 9.09
C THR A 203 -7.35 -3.26 9.89
N TYR A 204 -6.43 -4.08 9.36
CA TYR A 204 -6.00 -5.27 10.09
C TYR A 204 -5.12 -4.92 11.30
N LYS A 205 -4.25 -3.90 11.22
CA LYS A 205 -3.37 -3.55 12.34
C LYS A 205 -4.14 -2.91 13.49
N CYS A 206 -5.13 -2.08 13.21
CA CYS A 206 -6.01 -1.54 14.23
C CYS A 206 -6.79 -2.67 14.91
N ALA A 207 -7.37 -3.60 14.14
CA ALA A 207 -8.05 -4.77 14.69
C ALA A 207 -7.14 -5.61 15.61
N TRP A 208 -5.93 -5.96 15.17
CA TRP A 208 -4.96 -6.72 15.97
C TRP A 208 -4.58 -6.07 17.29
N HIS A 209 -4.69 -4.74 17.40
CA HIS A 209 -4.34 -3.99 18.59
C HIS A 209 -5.59 -3.49 19.35
N GLY A 210 -6.81 -3.89 18.95
CA GLY A 210 -8.05 -3.43 19.56
C GLY A 210 -8.34 -1.93 19.39
N ILE A 211 -7.71 -1.29 18.40
CA ILE A 211 -7.88 0.15 18.11
C ILE A 211 -9.06 0.33 17.18
N GLN A 212 -9.96 1.26 17.49
CA GLN A 212 -11.07 1.59 16.60
C GLN A 212 -10.56 2.36 15.38
N LEU A 213 -10.74 1.81 14.18
CA LEU A 213 -10.52 2.52 12.92
C LEU A 213 -11.85 3.09 12.41
N ILE A 214 -11.92 4.41 12.33
CA ILE A 214 -13.07 5.17 11.84
C ILE A 214 -12.75 5.67 10.43
N ILE A 215 -13.69 5.48 9.52
CA ILE A 215 -13.62 6.05 8.18
C ILE A 215 -14.58 7.23 8.16
N ALA A 216 -14.04 8.45 8.04
CA ALA A 216 -14.85 9.65 7.98
C ALA A 216 -15.74 9.65 6.73
N ASP A 217 -16.94 10.22 6.86
CA ASP A 217 -17.86 10.37 5.74
C ASP A 217 -17.16 11.06 4.56
N ARG A 218 -17.52 10.62 3.34
CA ARG A 218 -16.90 11.11 2.11
C ARG A 218 -17.11 12.61 1.89
N PHE A 219 -18.22 13.17 2.36
CA PHE A 219 -18.58 14.57 2.21
C PHE A 219 -18.17 15.42 3.42
N TYR A 220 -17.52 14.82 4.43
CA TYR A 220 -16.99 15.58 5.55
C TYR A 220 -15.95 16.60 5.07
N PRO A 221 -16.15 17.91 5.30
CA PRO A 221 -15.32 18.95 4.73
C PRO A 221 -13.99 19.14 5.50
N SER A 222 -13.23 18.07 5.73
CA SER A 222 -12.02 18.07 6.58
C SER A 222 -11.03 19.16 6.19
N SER A 223 -10.75 19.35 4.89
CA SER A 223 -9.80 20.36 4.44
C SER A 223 -10.35 21.79 4.38
N LYS A 224 -11.68 21.96 4.41
CA LYS A 224 -12.38 23.27 4.32
C LYS A 224 -12.85 23.81 5.66
N ARG A 225 -13.02 22.92 6.65
CA ARG A 225 -13.44 23.27 8.01
C ARG A 225 -12.24 23.81 8.80
N CYS A 226 -12.46 24.82 9.62
CA CYS A 226 -11.46 25.32 10.55
C CYS A 226 -11.37 24.38 11.75
N SER A 227 -10.19 23.84 12.02
CA SER A 227 -9.97 22.96 13.19
C SER A 227 -10.10 23.67 14.54
N ARG A 228 -9.97 25.01 14.58
CA ARG A 228 -10.13 25.82 15.80
C ARG A 228 -11.59 26.22 16.07
N CYS A 229 -12.28 26.79 15.09
CA CYS A 229 -13.61 27.39 15.30
C CYS A 229 -14.76 26.70 14.55
N GLY A 230 -14.47 25.69 13.71
CA GLY A 230 -15.50 24.95 12.97
C GLY A 230 -16.07 25.64 11.73
N HIS A 231 -15.73 26.91 11.45
CA HIS A 231 -16.15 27.62 10.23
C HIS A 231 -15.71 26.86 8.97
N VAL A 232 -16.61 26.72 7.99
CA VAL A 232 -16.37 25.97 6.75
C VAL A 232 -16.31 26.93 5.57
N LYS A 233 -15.17 26.94 4.86
CA LYS A 233 -15.03 27.72 3.63
C LYS A 233 -15.94 27.20 2.52
N GLU A 234 -16.64 28.10 1.83
CA GLU A 234 -17.42 27.73 0.63
C GLU A 234 -16.49 27.29 -0.51
N LYS A 235 -15.51 28.13 -0.84
CA LYS A 235 -14.50 27.91 -1.89
C LYS A 235 -13.13 27.73 -1.26
N PHE A 236 -12.41 26.70 -1.68
CA PHE A 236 -11.03 26.45 -1.26
C PHE A 236 -10.28 25.70 -2.35
N SER A 237 -9.27 26.33 -2.94
CA SER A 237 -8.55 25.77 -4.08
C SER A 237 -7.64 24.60 -3.66
N LEU A 238 -7.37 23.68 -4.60
CA LEU A 238 -6.35 22.64 -4.43
C LEU A 238 -4.91 23.19 -4.42
N SER A 239 -4.70 24.40 -4.95
CA SER A 239 -3.40 25.07 -4.96
C SER A 239 -3.03 25.71 -3.62
N GLU A 240 -4.03 26.09 -2.82
CA GLU A 240 -3.84 26.67 -1.49
C GLU A 240 -3.28 25.60 -0.53
N ARG A 241 -2.10 25.89 0.02
CA ARG A 241 -1.36 25.00 0.95
C ARG A 241 -1.38 25.47 2.39
N MET A 242 -1.55 26.78 2.58
CA MET A 242 -1.84 27.35 3.89
C MET A 242 -3.34 27.50 4.03
N TYR A 243 -3.88 27.06 5.15
CA TYR A 243 -5.25 27.30 5.55
C TYR A 243 -5.27 28.58 6.40
N HIS A 244 -5.98 29.60 5.94
CA HIS A 244 -6.27 30.83 6.68
C HIS A 244 -7.76 30.88 7.00
N CYS A 245 -8.15 31.02 8.28
CA CYS A 245 -9.55 31.07 8.69
C CYS A 245 -10.09 32.51 8.73
N GLU A 246 -11.11 32.79 7.91
CA GLU A 246 -11.77 34.10 7.85
C GLU A 246 -12.55 34.47 9.12
N ALA A 247 -12.92 33.49 9.95
CA ALA A 247 -13.72 33.71 11.16
C ALA A 247 -12.89 33.88 12.45
N CYS A 248 -11.70 33.28 12.54
CA CYS A 248 -10.88 33.30 13.78
C CYS A 248 -9.40 33.61 13.55
N GLY A 249 -8.99 33.93 12.32
CA GLY A 249 -7.62 34.30 11.97
C GLY A 249 -6.57 33.19 12.07
N MET A 250 -6.97 31.94 12.38
CA MET A 250 -6.03 30.82 12.46
C MET A 250 -5.36 30.56 11.11
N GLU A 251 -4.02 30.42 11.15
CA GLU A 251 -3.20 30.02 10.01
C GLU A 251 -2.40 28.75 10.29
N MET A 252 -2.46 27.78 9.38
CA MET A 252 -1.66 26.55 9.47
C MET A 252 -1.55 25.82 8.13
N ASP A 253 -0.71 24.78 8.05
CA ASP A 253 -0.69 23.90 6.87
C ASP A 253 -2.06 23.23 6.68
N ARG A 254 -2.54 23.21 5.43
CA ARG A 254 -3.83 22.65 5.04
C ARG A 254 -3.99 21.19 5.44
N ASP A 255 -2.98 20.37 5.19
CA ASP A 255 -3.04 18.92 5.40
C ASP A 255 -3.05 18.65 6.92
N LEU A 256 -2.35 19.48 7.71
CA LEU A 256 -2.42 19.45 9.18
C LEU A 256 -3.82 19.85 9.69
N ASN A 257 -4.40 20.95 9.20
CA ASN A 257 -5.77 21.34 9.54
C ASN A 257 -6.77 20.21 9.24
N ALA A 258 -6.66 19.60 8.05
CA ALA A 258 -7.50 18.47 7.65
C ALA A 258 -7.35 17.27 8.60
N SER A 259 -6.12 16.91 8.97
CA SER A 259 -5.87 15.80 9.90
C SER A 259 -6.45 16.05 11.30
N ILE A 260 -6.42 17.29 11.81
CA ILE A 260 -7.04 17.64 13.10
C ILE A 260 -8.57 17.56 12.99
N ASN A 261 -9.16 18.06 11.91
CA ASN A 261 -10.60 17.90 11.68
C ASN A 261 -11.02 16.43 11.58
N LEU A 262 -10.19 15.57 10.99
CA LEU A 262 -10.44 14.13 10.99
C LEU A 262 -10.39 13.55 12.40
N LYS A 263 -9.43 13.95 13.24
CA LYS A 263 -9.39 13.54 14.66
C LYS A 263 -10.69 13.93 15.38
N ASN A 264 -11.18 15.15 15.13
CA ASN A 264 -12.38 15.70 15.76
C ASN A 264 -13.68 15.07 15.22
N TYR A 265 -13.66 14.47 14.02
CA TYR A 265 -14.82 13.79 13.45
C TYR A 265 -15.36 12.68 14.36
N ALA A 266 -14.47 11.94 15.03
CA ALA A 266 -14.88 10.92 16.00
C ALA A 266 -15.62 11.49 17.20
N GLN A 267 -15.28 12.72 17.63
CA GLN A 267 -15.94 13.38 18.75
C GLN A 267 -17.33 13.87 18.38
N SER A 268 -17.58 14.19 17.09
CA SER A 268 -18.90 14.60 16.61
C SER A 268 -19.87 13.46 16.34
N MET A 269 -19.44 12.20 16.50
CA MET A 269 -20.30 11.02 16.34
C MET A 269 -20.93 10.53 17.65
N GLY A 270 -20.57 11.15 18.78
CA GLY A 270 -21.17 10.91 20.10
C GLY A 270 -21.85 12.17 20.60
#